data_AF-A0A809XMC1-F1
#
_entry.id   AF-A0A809XMC1-F1
#
_cell.length_a   1.000
_cell.length_b   1.000
_cell.length_c   1.000
_cell.angle_alpha   90.00
_cell.angle_beta   90.00
_cell.angle_gamma   90.00
#
_symmetry.space_group_name_H-M   'P 1'
#
loop_
_entity.id
_entity.type
_entity.pdbx_description
1 polymer ?
#
loop_
_entity_poly.entity_id
_entity_poly.type
_entity_poly.pdbx_seq_one_letter_code
_entity_poly.pdbx_strand_id
1 'polypeptide(L)'
;MQWFDVRSEGTEHEDALAAVTFRASFEYIFAERFTGAGWIFPEQTFKDVIREAAEGKEASKIATSAFRLLRSLPDRRTKWKEAGENWNALVNSTINDDALRQWTQDQFLASDYGPAQD
;
A
#
# COMPACT_ATOMS: atom_id res chain seq x y z
N MET A 1 -5.19 -10.55 14.08
CA MET A 1 -4.63 -10.21 12.76
C MET A 1 -3.13 -10.40 12.84
N GLN A 2 -2.65 -11.53 12.35
CA GLN A 2 -1.30 -12.08 12.54
C GLN A 2 -0.49 -11.88 11.25
N TRP A 3 -0.41 -10.63 10.76
CA TRP A 3 0.24 -10.32 9.48
C TRP A 3 1.76 -10.15 9.58
N PHE A 4 2.32 -10.11 10.79
CA PHE A 4 3.73 -9.77 11.03
C PHE A 4 4.55 -10.88 11.69
N ASP A 5 3.99 -12.08 11.85
CA ASP A 5 4.77 -13.25 12.32
C ASP A 5 5.34 -14.03 11.13
N VAL A 6 5.78 -13.30 10.10
CA VAL A 6 6.61 -13.86 9.03
C VAL A 6 8.05 -13.75 9.52
N ARG A 7 8.44 -14.66 10.43
CA ARG A 7 9.83 -15.12 10.40
C ARG A 7 9.92 -15.97 9.16
N SER A 8 10.53 -15.41 8.14
CA SER A 8 10.89 -16.12 6.94
C SER A 8 11.78 -17.33 7.29
N GLU A 9 11.41 -18.49 6.76
CA GLU A 9 12.32 -19.63 6.62
C GLU A 9 13.23 -19.46 5.39
N GLY A 10 13.15 -18.30 4.73
CA GLY A 10 13.86 -17.96 3.50
C GLY A 10 15.28 -17.49 3.75
N THR A 11 16.06 -17.48 2.68
CA THR A 11 17.38 -16.84 2.65
C THR A 11 17.23 -15.32 2.77
N GLU A 12 18.27 -14.62 3.23
CA GLU A 12 18.28 -13.14 3.32
C GLU A 12 17.84 -12.46 1.99
N HIS A 13 18.15 -13.08 0.86
CA HIS A 13 17.74 -12.64 -0.47
C HIS A 13 16.21 -12.72 -0.69
N GLU A 14 15.58 -13.83 -0.30
CA GLU A 14 14.13 -14.02 -0.45
C GLU A 14 13.34 -13.02 0.39
N ASP A 15 13.84 -12.69 1.57
CA ASP A 15 13.21 -11.75 2.50
C ASP A 15 13.23 -10.33 1.99
N ALA A 16 14.38 -9.92 1.47
CA ALA A 16 14.53 -8.60 0.93
C ALA A 16 13.82 -8.45 -0.41
N LEU A 17 13.75 -9.49 -1.25
CA LEU A 17 12.88 -9.49 -2.44
C LEU A 17 11.40 -9.33 -2.05
N ALA A 18 10.96 -10.05 -1.01
CA ALA A 18 9.60 -9.91 -0.48
C ALA A 18 9.33 -8.50 0.05
N ALA A 19 10.28 -7.90 0.77
CA ALA A 19 10.18 -6.55 1.30
C ALA A 19 10.09 -5.48 0.19
N VAL A 20 10.94 -5.60 -0.84
CA VAL A 20 10.92 -4.69 -2.01
C VAL A 20 9.61 -4.83 -2.78
N THR A 21 9.17 -6.06 -3.03
CA THR A 21 7.89 -6.33 -3.73
C THR A 21 6.71 -5.77 -2.93
N PHE A 22 6.73 -5.93 -1.61
CA PHE A 22 5.73 -5.35 -0.73
C PHE A 22 5.73 -3.82 -0.82
N ARG A 23 6.90 -3.17 -0.69
CA ARG A 23 7.02 -1.70 -0.79
C ARG A 23 6.42 -1.19 -2.10
N ALA A 24 6.85 -1.76 -3.23
CA ALA A 24 6.37 -1.35 -4.55
C ALA A 24 4.86 -1.55 -4.73
N SER A 25 4.34 -2.71 -4.31
CA SER A 25 2.91 -3.02 -4.42
C SER A 25 2.06 -2.13 -3.51
N PHE A 26 2.53 -1.89 -2.29
CA PHE A 26 1.85 -1.07 -1.31
C PHE A 26 1.76 0.39 -1.77
N GLU A 27 2.87 0.97 -2.24
CA GLU A 27 2.90 2.33 -2.78
C GLU A 27 2.01 2.45 -4.01
N TYR A 28 2.08 1.49 -4.95
CA TYR A 28 1.23 1.50 -6.15
C TYR A 28 -0.27 1.49 -5.81
N ILE A 29 -0.69 0.67 -4.85
CA ILE A 29 -2.12 0.50 -4.53
C ILE A 29 -2.64 1.62 -3.63
N PHE A 30 -1.83 2.10 -2.68
CA PHE A 30 -2.33 2.91 -1.56
C PHE A 30 -1.77 4.32 -1.47
N ALA A 31 -0.73 4.70 -2.22
CA ALA A 31 -0.11 6.03 -2.08
C ALA A 31 -1.11 7.18 -2.23
N GLU A 32 -2.05 7.07 -3.18
CA GLU A 32 -3.09 8.09 -3.37
C GLU A 32 -3.93 8.33 -2.10
N ARG A 33 -4.12 7.29 -1.27
CA ARG A 33 -4.93 7.34 -0.05
C ARG A 33 -4.28 8.11 1.09
N PHE A 34 -2.98 8.36 1.01
CA PHE A 34 -2.27 9.22 1.96
C PHE A 34 -2.68 10.69 1.81
N THR A 35 -3.20 11.06 0.64
CA THR A 35 -3.63 12.43 0.34
C THR A 35 -5.15 12.56 0.35
N GLY A 36 -5.67 13.75 0.64
CA GLY A 36 -7.10 14.01 0.55
C GLY A 36 -7.68 13.78 -0.86
N ALA A 37 -6.89 14.03 -1.90
CA ALA A 37 -7.31 13.92 -3.30
C ALA A 37 -7.67 12.48 -3.69
N GLY A 38 -6.93 11.47 -3.22
CA GLY A 38 -7.21 10.05 -3.49
C GLY A 38 -8.53 9.53 -2.89
N TRP A 39 -9.25 10.36 -2.15
CA TRP A 39 -10.57 10.02 -1.61
C TRP A 39 -11.74 10.67 -2.34
N ILE A 40 -11.51 11.52 -3.34
CA ILE A 40 -12.58 12.19 -4.09
C ILE A 40 -13.40 11.14 -4.85
N PHE A 41 -12.74 10.31 -5.65
CA PHE A 41 -13.41 9.27 -6.44
C PHE A 41 -14.19 8.27 -5.56
N PRO A 42 -13.59 7.64 -4.52
CA PRO A 42 -14.31 6.74 -3.62
C PRO A 42 -15.53 7.37 -2.93
N GLU A 43 -15.40 8.61 -2.44
CA GLU A 43 -16.52 9.31 -1.81
C GLU A 43 -17.66 9.50 -2.81
N GLN A 44 -17.33 9.91 -4.04
CA GLN A 44 -18.32 10.09 -5.10
C GLN A 44 -18.99 8.77 -5.49
N THR A 45 -18.23 7.69 -5.65
CA THR A 45 -18.77 6.36 -5.94
C THR A 45 -19.77 5.91 -4.89
N PHE A 46 -19.47 6.08 -3.59
CA PHE A 46 -20.43 5.71 -2.54
C PHE A 46 -21.71 6.56 -2.59
N LYS A 47 -21.59 7.87 -2.86
CA LYS A 47 -22.76 8.75 -3.03
C LYS A 47 -23.62 8.32 -4.23
N ASP A 48 -22.98 7.96 -5.35
CA ASP A 48 -23.68 7.52 -6.56
C ASP A 48 -24.45 6.21 -6.32
N VAL A 49 -23.83 5.22 -5.67
CA VAL A 49 -24.51 3.96 -5.30
C VAL A 49 -25.72 4.21 -4.40
N ILE A 50 -25.60 5.09 -3.41
CA ILE A 50 -26.71 5.43 -2.51
C ILE A 50 -27.84 6.12 -3.28
N ARG A 51 -27.51 7.03 -4.20
CA ARG A 51 -28.49 7.72 -5.06
C ARG A 51 -29.22 6.73 -5.97
N GLU A 52 -28.48 5.87 -6.67
CA GLU A 52 -29.08 4.86 -7.57
C GLU A 52 -29.99 3.89 -6.83
N ALA A 53 -29.64 3.52 -5.60
CA ALA A 53 -30.47 2.68 -4.75
C ALA A 53 -31.79 3.37 -4.36
N ALA A 54 -31.76 4.68 -4.09
CA ALA A 54 -32.95 5.47 -3.79
C ALA A 54 -33.90 5.59 -5.01
N GLU A 55 -33.36 5.48 -6.22
CA GLU A 55 -34.13 5.46 -7.48
C GLU A 55 -34.73 4.08 -7.80
N GLY A 56 -34.62 3.09 -6.90
CA GLY A 56 -35.20 1.76 -7.08
C GLY A 56 -34.38 0.81 -7.98
N LYS A 57 -33.11 1.13 -8.23
CA LYS A 57 -32.21 0.28 -9.03
C LYS A 57 -31.60 -0.87 -8.21
N GLU A 58 -30.94 -1.80 -8.91
CA GLU A 58 -30.24 -2.98 -8.36
C GLU A 58 -29.20 -2.66 -7.27
N ALA A 59 -28.75 -1.40 -7.20
CA ALA A 59 -27.85 -0.86 -6.18
C ALA A 59 -28.40 -0.98 -4.73
N SER A 60 -29.70 -1.23 -4.53
CA SER A 60 -30.32 -1.36 -3.20
C SER A 60 -29.64 -2.41 -2.31
N LYS A 61 -29.11 -3.50 -2.89
CA LYS A 61 -28.41 -4.57 -2.16
C LYS A 61 -27.08 -4.12 -1.54
N ILE A 62 -26.40 -3.15 -2.15
CA ILE A 62 -25.08 -2.67 -1.71
C ILE A 62 -25.14 -1.28 -1.04
N ALA A 63 -26.27 -0.59 -1.13
CA ALA A 63 -26.49 0.75 -0.59
C ALA A 63 -26.19 0.86 0.91
N THR A 64 -26.62 -0.13 1.70
CA THR A 64 -26.34 -0.17 3.14
C THR A 64 -24.84 -0.21 3.43
N SER A 65 -24.08 -0.98 2.65
CA SER A 65 -22.62 -1.04 2.78
C SER A 65 -21.96 0.26 2.33
N ALA A 66 -22.39 0.84 1.20
CA ALA A 66 -21.91 2.14 0.73
C ALA A 66 -22.17 3.25 1.76
N PHE A 67 -23.34 3.27 2.40
CA PHE A 67 -23.65 4.22 3.46
C PHE A 67 -22.74 4.07 4.68
N ARG A 68 -22.50 2.85 5.15
CA ARG A 68 -21.57 2.57 6.25
C ARG A 68 -20.15 3.03 5.92
N LEU A 69 -19.69 2.74 4.69
CA LEU A 69 -18.36 3.14 4.23
C LEU A 69 -18.24 4.66 4.15
N LEU A 70 -19.22 5.34 3.56
CA LEU A 70 -19.29 6.79 3.46
C LEU A 70 -19.27 7.46 4.84
N ARG A 71 -20.04 6.94 5.80
CA ARG A 71 -20.05 7.45 7.19
C ARG A 71 -18.69 7.31 7.87
N SER A 72 -17.95 6.23 7.60
CA SER A 72 -16.61 6.00 8.17
C SER A 72 -15.48 6.71 7.42
N LEU A 73 -15.80 7.40 6.31
CA LEU A 73 -14.80 7.93 5.38
C LEU A 73 -13.92 9.03 6.00
N PRO A 74 -14.43 9.97 6.82
CA PRO A 74 -13.58 10.95 7.51
C PRO A 74 -12.51 10.29 8.40
N ASP A 75 -12.90 9.33 9.24
CA ASP A 75 -11.96 8.62 10.13
C ASP A 75 -10.92 7.83 9.33
N ARG A 76 -11.35 7.20 8.22
CA ARG A 76 -10.44 6.48 7.32
C ARG A 76 -9.43 7.43 6.66
N ARG A 77 -9.87 8.60 6.19
CA ARG A 77 -8.99 9.63 5.63
C ARG A 77 -7.90 10.01 6.61
N THR A 78 -8.25 10.30 7.86
CA THR A 78 -7.29 10.66 8.91
C THR A 78 -6.28 9.54 9.14
N LYS A 79 -6.75 8.30 9.33
CA LYS A 79 -5.87 7.14 9.56
C LYS A 79 -4.91 6.87 8.40
N TRP A 80 -5.39 7.00 7.16
CA TRP A 80 -4.53 6.80 5.98
C TRP A 80 -3.54 7.94 5.77
N LYS A 81 -3.91 9.17 6.14
CA LYS A 81 -2.97 10.29 6.15
C LYS A 81 -1.83 10.04 7.16
N GLU A 82 -2.17 9.67 8.40
CA GLU A 82 -1.18 9.30 9.44
C GLU A 82 -0.31 8.11 8.99
N ALA A 83 -0.93 7.08 8.39
CA ALA A 83 -0.19 5.94 7.83
C ALA A 83 0.79 6.38 6.74
N GLY A 84 0.39 7.30 5.86
CA GLY A 84 1.26 7.88 4.84
C GLY A 84 2.41 8.70 5.41
N GLU A 85 2.17 9.48 6.46
CA GLU A 85 3.22 10.22 7.17
C GLU A 85 4.26 9.26 7.77
N ASN A 86 3.80 8.21 8.47
CA ASN A 86 4.67 7.18 9.05
C ASN A 86 5.42 6.38 7.96
N TRP A 87 4.75 6.03 6.88
CA TRP A 87 5.35 5.34 5.73
C TRP A 87 6.44 6.19 5.09
N ASN A 88 6.17 7.46 4.82
CA ASN A 88 7.14 8.37 4.24
C ASN A 88 8.33 8.61 5.18
N ALA A 89 8.12 8.67 6.49
CA ALA A 89 9.21 8.76 7.45
C ALA A 89 10.10 7.51 7.41
N LEU A 90 9.50 6.31 7.36
CA LEU A 90 10.23 5.05 7.26
C LEU A 90 11.02 4.94 5.94
N VAL A 91 10.38 5.26 4.82
CA VAL A 91 10.99 5.23 3.50
C VAL A 91 12.10 6.25 3.34
N ASN A 92 11.96 7.46 3.88
CA ASN A 92 13.02 8.47 3.77
C ASN A 92 14.16 8.30 4.78
N SER A 93 14.07 7.35 5.71
CA SER A 93 15.11 7.10 6.73
C SER A 93 15.75 5.73 6.57
N THR A 94 15.05 4.67 6.98
CA THR A 94 15.60 3.32 7.15
C THR A 94 15.62 2.52 5.85
N ILE A 95 14.56 2.63 5.04
CA ILE A 95 14.42 1.86 3.78
C ILE A 95 14.52 2.77 2.55
N ASN A 96 15.39 3.78 2.63
CA ASN A 96 15.57 4.78 1.58
C ASN A 96 16.17 4.21 0.30
N ASP A 97 16.09 4.98 -0.78
CA ASP A 97 16.49 4.52 -2.10
C ASP A 97 18.00 4.24 -2.20
N ASP A 98 18.83 4.94 -1.42
CA ASP A 98 20.27 4.67 -1.36
C ASP A 98 20.55 3.34 -0.64
N ALA A 99 19.85 3.06 0.46
CA ALA A 99 19.92 1.79 1.18
C ALA A 99 19.45 0.62 0.29
N LEU A 100 18.37 0.82 -0.47
CA LEU A 100 17.90 -0.16 -1.44
C LEU A 100 18.90 -0.36 -2.59
N ARG A 101 19.50 0.72 -3.10
CA ARG A 101 20.49 0.64 -4.17
C ARG A 101 21.74 -0.09 -3.70
N GLN A 102 22.25 0.23 -2.52
CA GLN A 102 23.40 -0.43 -1.92
C GLN A 102 23.11 -1.92 -1.71
N TRP A 103 21.97 -2.26 -1.12
CA TRP A 103 21.57 -3.65 -0.93
C TRP A 103 21.47 -4.41 -2.26
N THR A 104 20.84 -3.80 -3.28
CA THR A 104 20.73 -4.40 -4.62
C THR A 104 22.11 -4.66 -5.23
N GLN A 105 23.04 -3.72 -5.05
CA GLN A 105 24.42 -3.84 -5.53
C GLN A 105 25.16 -4.95 -4.78
N ASP A 106 25.01 -5.04 -3.46
CA ASP A 106 25.62 -6.08 -2.64
C ASP A 106 25.10 -7.47 -3.04
N GLN A 107 23.80 -7.63 -3.29
CA GLN A 107 23.24 -8.89 -3.80
C GLN A 107 23.72 -9.23 -5.21
N PHE A 108 23.81 -8.24 -6.10
CA PHE A 108 24.35 -8.46 -7.45
C PHE A 108 25.80 -8.96 -7.38
N LEU A 109 26.63 -8.34 -6.53
CA LEU A 109 28.03 -8.75 -6.32
C LEU A 109 28.18 -10.10 -5.59
N ALA A 110 27.24 -10.45 -4.71
CA ALA A 110 27.22 -11.73 -4.00
C ALA A 110 26.66 -12.88 -4.85
N SER A 111 25.95 -12.56 -5.94
CA SER A 111 25.47 -13.55 -6.91
C SER A 111 26.57 -13.94 -7.91
N ASP A 112 26.48 -15.13 -8.51
CA ASP A 112 27.39 -15.64 -9.56
C ASP A 112 27.46 -14.77 -10.85
N TYR A 113 26.84 -13.58 -10.85
CA TYR A 113 26.88 -12.59 -11.93
C TYR A 113 27.94 -11.49 -11.73
N GLY A 114 28.79 -11.58 -10.69
CA GLY A 114 29.94 -10.72 -10.54
C GLY A 114 30.88 -10.78 -11.77
N PRO A 115 31.58 -9.69 -12.13
CA PRO A 115 32.51 -9.73 -13.25
C PRO A 115 33.51 -10.85 -13.02
N ALA A 116 33.62 -11.77 -13.99
CA ALA A 116 34.66 -12.78 -14.00
C ALA A 116 36.00 -12.07 -13.79
N GLN A 117 36.73 -12.47 -12.74
CA GLN A 117 38.09 -11.99 -12.54
C GLN A 117 38.95 -12.60 -13.65
N ASP A 118 39.26 -11.80 -14.66
CA ASP A 118 40.36 -12.03 -15.60
C ASP A 118 41.70 -11.65 -14.93
#